data_AF-A0A533B8Y4-F1
#
_entry.id   AF-A0A533B8Y4-F1
#
_cell.length_a   1.000
_cell.length_b   1.000
_cell.length_c   1.000
_cell.angle_alpha   90.00
_cell.angle_beta   90.00
_cell.angle_gamma   90.00
#
_symmetry.space_group_name_H-M   'P 1'
#
loop_
_entity.id
_entity.type
_entity.pdbx_description
1 polymer ?
#
loop_
_entity_poly.entity_id
_entity_poly.type
_entity_poly.pdbx_seq_one_letter_code
_entity_poly.pdbx_strand_id
1 'polypeptide(L)'
;MGLDRKVATEYSFFLALPTLIVATCYQMWKSRDVFRQDDYLALGIGMLVSFVVAWIVIAAFLSFVKRHTLRPFAYYRILMGIAVFYIFGF
;
A
#
# COMPACT_ATOMS: atom_id res chain seq x y z
N MET A 1 -12.66 -17.62 -14.59
CA MET A 1 -13.84 -17.69 -13.70
C MET A 1 -14.35 -16.27 -13.50
N GLY A 2 -15.56 -15.96 -13.97
CA GLY A 2 -16.13 -14.62 -14.06
C GLY A 2 -16.57 -14.06 -12.70
N LEU A 3 -15.62 -13.86 -11.79
CA LEU A 3 -15.83 -13.07 -10.60
C LEU A 3 -15.96 -11.60 -11.00
N ASP A 4 -17.00 -10.94 -10.48
CA ASP A 4 -17.13 -9.49 -10.53
C ASP A 4 -15.80 -8.87 -10.05
N ARG A 5 -15.20 -8.01 -10.88
CA ARG A 5 -13.88 -7.39 -10.62
C ARG A 5 -13.82 -6.73 -9.24
N LYS A 6 -14.97 -6.27 -8.73
CA LYS A 6 -15.11 -5.74 -7.38
C LYS A 6 -14.82 -6.80 -6.32
N VAL A 7 -15.45 -7.96 -6.43
CA VAL A 7 -15.33 -9.06 -5.45
C VAL A 7 -13.91 -9.61 -5.41
N ALA A 8 -13.26 -9.77 -6.57
CA ALA A 8 -11.86 -10.20 -6.63
C ALA A 8 -10.92 -9.21 -5.94
N THR A 9 -11.22 -7.91 -6.06
CA THR A 9 -10.43 -6.84 -5.43
C THR A 9 -10.67 -6.79 -3.92
N GLU A 10 -11.93 -6.86 -3.47
CA GLU A 10 -12.28 -6.90 -2.04
C GLU A 10 -11.65 -8.11 -1.32
N TYR A 11 -11.70 -9.29 -1.95
CA TYR A 11 -11.05 -10.49 -1.42
C TYR A 11 -9.52 -10.31 -1.28
N SER A 12 -8.89 -9.72 -2.30
CA SER A 12 -7.44 -9.45 -2.27
C SER A 12 -7.06 -8.47 -1.15
N PHE A 13 -7.90 -7.47 -0.89
CA PHE A 13 -7.70 -6.56 0.24
C PHE A 13 -7.84 -7.27 1.59
N PHE A 14 -8.88 -8.10 1.77
CA PHE A 14 -9.05 -8.85 3.00
C PHE A 14 -7.89 -9.81 3.27
N LEU A 15 -7.31 -10.40 2.22
CA LEU A 15 -6.13 -11.25 2.34
C LEU A 15 -4.85 -10.45 2.62
N ALA A 16 -4.76 -9.20 2.15
CA ALA A 16 -3.63 -8.31 2.41
C ALA A 16 -3.60 -7.78 3.85
N LEU A 17 -4.76 -7.62 4.52
CA LEU A 17 -4.81 -7.14 5.90
C LEU A 17 -3.99 -7.98 6.90
N PRO A 18 -4.17 -9.33 7.01
CA PRO A 18 -3.41 -10.13 7.95
C PRO A 18 -1.91 -10.11 7.64
N THR A 19 -1.53 -10.12 6.35
CA THR A 19 -0.11 -10.10 5.96
C THR A 19 0.54 -8.77 6.28
N LEU A 20 -0.12 -7.64 6.02
CA LEU A 20 0.39 -6.30 6.32
C LEU A 20 0.48 -6.05 7.83
N ILE A 21 -0.50 -6.48 8.63
CA ILE A 21 -0.46 -6.35 10.09
C ILE A 21 0.74 -7.13 10.65
N VAL A 22 0.90 -8.39 10.23
CA VAL A 22 2.02 -9.23 10.66
C VAL A 22 3.36 -8.63 10.22
N ALA A 23 3.48 -8.20 8.96
CA ALA A 23 4.70 -7.59 8.45
C ALA A 23 5.05 -6.28 9.17
N THR A 24 4.07 -5.46 9.52
CA THR A 24 4.26 -4.19 10.25
C THR A 24 4.71 -4.47 11.68
N CYS A 25 4.02 -5.36 12.41
CA CYS A 25 4.42 -5.77 13.75
C CYS A 25 5.83 -6.38 13.77
N TYR A 26 6.14 -7.23 12.80
CA TYR A 26 7.47 -7.83 12.67
C TYR A 26 8.56 -6.79 12.37
N GLN A 27 8.31 -5.85 11.45
CA GLN A 27 9.24 -4.76 11.16
C GLN A 27 9.46 -3.85 12.37
N MET A 28 8.40 -3.52 13.12
CA MET A 28 8.49 -2.70 14.32
C MET A 28 9.29 -3.42 15.41
N TRP A 29 9.09 -4.72 15.58
CA TRP A 29 9.88 -5.51 16.52
C TRP A 29 11.35 -5.61 16.11
N LYS A 30 11.65 -5.82 14.83
CA LYS A 30 13.04 -5.90 14.34
C LYS A 30 13.79 -4.56 14.43
N SER A 31 13.09 -3.44 14.29
CA SER A 31 13.68 -2.09 14.24
C SER A 31 13.78 -1.39 15.61
N ARG A 32 13.53 -2.12 16.69
CA ARG A 32 13.54 -1.61 18.08
C ARG A 32 14.85 -0.93 18.51
N ASP A 33 15.99 -1.38 18.00
CA ASP A 33 17.31 -0.80 18.34
C ASP A 33 17.57 0.56 17.66
N VAL A 34 16.73 0.95 16.70
CA VAL A 34 16.90 2.19 15.92
C VAL A 34 16.02 3.34 16.45
N PHE A 35 15.00 3.04 17.28
CA PHE A 35 14.05 4.04 17.76
C PHE A 35 14.59 4.82 18.96
N ARG A 36 14.70 6.15 18.83
CA ARG A 36 14.93 7.06 19.97
C ARG A 36 13.57 7.55 20.51
N GLN A 37 13.58 8.04 21.76
CA GLN A 37 12.35 8.50 22.43
C GLN A 37 11.62 9.64 21.68
N ASP A 38 12.35 10.44 20.89
CA ASP A 38 11.76 11.54 20.12
C ASP A 38 10.99 11.05 18.87
N ASP A 39 11.31 9.87 18.35
CA ASP A 39 10.72 9.34 17.12
C ASP A 39 9.30 8.81 17.31
N TYR A 40 8.90 8.49 18.55
CA TYR A 40 7.56 7.96 18.85
C TYR A 40 6.45 8.94 18.49
N LEU A 41 6.70 10.25 18.63
CA LEU A 41 5.72 11.29 18.25
C LEU A 41 5.54 11.31 16.73
N ALA A 42 6.64 11.30 15.98
CA ALA A 42 6.62 11.27 14.52
C ALA A 42 5.98 9.97 13.99
N LEU A 43 6.27 8.83 14.62
CA LEU A 43 5.64 7.54 14.34
C LEU A 43 4.12 7.59 14.57
N GLY A 44 3.66 8.15 15.69
CA GLY A 44 2.23 8.26 16.00
C GLY A 44 1.49 9.13 14.98
N ILE A 45 2.05 10.28 14.62
CA ILE A 45 1.48 11.17 13.60
C ILE A 45 1.49 10.48 12.22
N GLY A 46 2.63 9.89 11.84
CA GLY A 46 2.77 9.17 10.57
C GLY A 46 1.80 7.99 10.46
N MET A 47 1.58 7.26 11.56
CA MET A 47 0.62 6.16 11.64
C MET A 47 -0.81 6.66 11.42
N LEU A 48 -1.21 7.73 12.10
CA LEU A 48 -2.54 8.32 11.94
C LEU A 48 -2.77 8.85 10.52
N VAL A 49 -1.83 9.62 9.98
CA VAL A 49 -1.92 10.18 8.63
C VAL A 49 -1.99 9.05 7.60
N SER A 50 -1.11 8.05 7.71
CA SER A 50 -1.10 6.90 6.79
C SER A 50 -2.38 6.08 6.87
N PHE A 51 -2.96 5.91 8.08
CA PHE A 51 -4.23 5.21 8.26
C PHE A 51 -5.39 5.93 7.55
N VAL A 52 -5.50 7.24 7.74
CA VAL A 52 -6.56 8.06 7.10
C VAL A 52 -6.40 8.06 5.58
N VAL A 53 -5.17 8.27 5.08
CA VAL A 53 -4.88 8.26 3.65
C VAL A 53 -5.18 6.89 3.05
N ALA A 54 -4.75 5.80 3.69
CA ALA A 54 -5.02 4.44 3.23
C ALA A 54 -6.53 4.17 3.15
N TRP A 55 -7.30 4.56 4.15
CA TRP A 55 -8.76 4.36 4.13
C TRP A 55 -9.41 5.10 2.95
N ILE A 56 -9.07 6.37 2.75
CA ILE A 56 -9.59 7.18 1.64
C ILE A 56 -9.21 6.54 0.29
N VAL A 57 -7.94 6.16 0.13
CA VAL A 57 -7.44 5.55 -1.11
C VAL A 57 -8.11 4.22 -1.39
N ILE A 58 -8.31 3.35 -0.40
CA ILE A 58 -8.99 2.06 -0.57
C ILE A 58 -10.44 2.28 -1.03
N ALA A 59 -11.16 3.21 -0.38
CA ALA A 59 -12.53 3.55 -0.76
C ALA A 59 -12.60 4.09 -2.20
N ALA A 60 -11.71 5.02 -2.55
CA ALA A 60 -11.62 5.57 -3.90
C ALA A 60 -11.26 4.49 -4.93
N PHE A 61 -10.29 3.63 -4.63
CA PHE A 61 -9.81 2.58 -5.52
C PHE A 61 -10.89 1.52 -5.78
N LEU A 62 -11.61 1.05 -4.75
CA LEU A 62 -12.73 0.14 -4.92
C LEU A 62 -13.83 0.75 -5.79
N SER A 63 -14.11 2.06 -5.64
CA SER A 63 -15.06 2.78 -6.49
C SER A 63 -14.57 2.93 -7.95
N PHE A 64 -13.25 3.10 -8.15
CA PHE A 64 -12.62 3.25 -9.45
C PHE A 64 -12.63 1.95 -10.25
N VAL A 65 -12.22 0.83 -9.64
CA VAL A 65 -12.17 -0.50 -10.28
C VAL A 65 -13.56 -0.97 -10.73
N LYS A 66 -14.62 -0.52 -10.04
CA LYS A 66 -16.00 -0.81 -10.45
C LYS A 66 -16.37 -0.18 -11.80
N ARG A 67 -15.80 0.99 -12.14
CA ARG A 67 -16.20 1.77 -13.33
C ARG A 67 -15.14 1.84 -14.43
N HIS A 68 -13.86 1.70 -14.09
CA HIS A 68 -12.73 1.90 -14.99
C HIS A 68 -11.84 0.65 -15.10
N THR A 69 -11.21 0.49 -16.27
CA THR A 69 -10.24 -0.58 -16.48
C THR A 69 -8.92 -0.28 -15.77
N LEU A 70 -8.16 -1.32 -15.40
CA LEU A 70 -6.85 -1.22 -14.72
C LEU A 70 -5.69 -0.76 -15.64
N ARG A 71 -5.99 -0.35 -16.88
CA ARG A 71 -5.00 0.09 -17.87
C ARG A 71 -4.09 1.25 -17.40
N PRO A 72 -4.57 2.32 -16.74
CA PRO A 72 -3.69 3.40 -16.30
C PRO A 72 -2.67 2.95 -15.24
N PHE A 73 -3.03 1.99 -14.39
CA PHE A 73 -2.08 1.39 -13.44
C PHE A 73 -0.95 0.62 -14.13
N ALA A 74 -1.23 -0.05 -15.26
CA ALA A 74 -0.21 -0.72 -16.04
C ALA A 74 0.80 0.27 -16.65
N TYR A 75 0.32 1.36 -17.26
CA TYR A 75 1.19 2.40 -17.81
C TYR A 75 2.03 3.08 -16.74
N TYR A 76 1.44 3.44 -15.59
CA TYR A 76 2.17 4.00 -14.45
C TYR A 76 3.32 3.08 -14.01
N ARG A 77 3.07 1.77 -13.90
CA ARG A 77 4.08 0.80 -13.46
C ARG A 77 5.23 0.62 -14.46
N ILE A 78 4.94 0.63 -15.77
CA ILE A 78 5.99 0.56 -16.81
C ILE A 78 6.87 1.80 -16.77
N LEU A 79 6.26 3.00 -16.68
CA LEU A 79 7.00 4.26 -16.60
C LEU A 79 7.89 4.32 -15.35
N MET A 80 7.34 3.96 -14.18
CA MET A 80 8.11 3.85 -12.93
C MET A 80 9.25 2.84 -13.04
N GLY A 81 9.01 1.67 -13.67
CA GLY A 81 10.03 0.66 -13.88
C GLY A 81 11.21 1.17 -14.71
N ILE A 82 10.92 1.89 -15.80
CA ILE A 82 11.94 2.53 -16.64
C ILE A 82 12.70 3.60 -15.86
N ALA A 83 12.00 4.43 -15.07
CA ALA A 83 12.62 5.48 -14.27
C ALA A 83 13.59 4.90 -13.23
N VAL A 84 13.18 3.86 -12.49
CA VAL A 84 14.05 3.19 -11.51
C VAL A 84 15.24 2.54 -12.21
N PHE A 85 15.03 1.88 -13.35
CA PHE A 85 16.14 1.28 -14.12
C PHE A 85 17.17 2.32 -14.54
N TYR A 86 16.74 3.52 -14.95
CA TYR A 86 17.65 4.59 -15.34
C TYR A 86 18.40 5.20 -14.14
N ILE A 87 17.77 5.24 -12.97
CA ILE A 87 18.35 5.83 -11.75
C ILE A 87 19.32 4.87 -11.04
N PHE A 88 19.01 3.57 -10.98
CA PHE A 88 19.77 2.56 -10.23
C PHE A 88 20.59 1.60 -11.10
N GLY A 89 20.34 1.54 -12.41
CA GLY A 89 21.00 0.64 -13.36
C GLY A 89 22.33 1.17 -13.93
N PHE A 90 22.96 2.14 -13.26
CA PHE A 90 24.30 2.67 -13.52
C PHE A 90 25.09 2.69 -12.20
#